data_AF-A0A1Q6H353-F1
#
_entry.id   AF-A0A1Q6H353-F1
#
_cell.length_a   1.000
_cell.length_b   1.000
_cell.length_c   1.000
_cell.angle_alpha   90.00
_cell.angle_beta   90.00
_cell.angle_gamma   90.00
#
_symmetry.space_group_name_H-M   'P 1'
#
loop_
_entity.id
_entity.type
_entity.pdbx_description
1 polymer ?
#
loop_
_entity_poly.entity_id
_entity_poly.type
_entity_poly.pdbx_seq_one_letter_code
_entity_poly.pdbx_strand_id
1 'polypeptide(L)'
;MSAFARLRYKHSIVDLKTSSMKMSKMPVEGNSYFNVSRRTFIPHPVPCGAPTDAMNFAYAMCFGAGHHRAHRTGGLMMRRAGEMFSNAFQGKLAEVCLHSFLTRRGVECTVPDFGVYGEGVWDGGDLKACGKNLSVKSAAFFSNLLLLESRDYDAFGNYLPNVGKGIPATFDYCVLVRISPDAKGLFRRNGFFASNDVSKDFLAGIVSREQWTYDIAGFVSCEQFVSALRAGNVIPQGALLNGRMRMDADNYYIQAGDMHRADELACLLTKQ
;
A
#
# COMPACT_ATOMS: atom_id res chain seq x y z
N MET A 1 -29.43 9.66 4.14
CA MET A 1 -29.07 9.14 5.48
C MET A 1 -30.03 9.70 6.51
N SER A 2 -30.68 8.86 7.32
CA SER A 2 -31.62 9.30 8.36
C SER A 2 -30.89 10.01 9.52
N ALA A 3 -31.60 10.89 10.24
CA ALA A 3 -31.05 11.63 11.38
C ALA A 3 -30.49 10.71 12.49
N PHE A 4 -31.06 9.50 12.66
CA PHE A 4 -30.57 8.48 13.57
C PHE A 4 -29.21 7.89 13.16
N ALA A 5 -28.97 7.72 11.85
CA ALA A 5 -27.66 7.28 11.35
C ALA A 5 -26.59 8.33 11.66
N ARG A 6 -26.90 9.63 11.54
CA ARG A 6 -25.95 10.72 11.82
C ARG A 6 -25.56 10.81 13.31
N LEU A 7 -26.46 10.46 14.24
CA LEU A 7 -26.21 10.56 15.67
C LEU A 7 -25.25 9.46 16.18
N ARG A 8 -25.49 8.19 15.80
CA ARG A 8 -24.55 7.08 16.11
C ARG A 8 -23.17 7.31 15.48
N TYR A 9 -23.14 7.89 14.28
CA TYR A 9 -21.90 8.18 13.54
C TYR A 9 -21.10 9.36 14.12
N LYS A 10 -21.74 10.29 14.83
CA LYS A 10 -21.04 11.38 15.53
C LYS A 10 -20.32 10.86 16.78
N HIS A 11 -20.91 9.90 17.51
CA HIS A 11 -20.26 9.29 18.68
C HIS A 11 -19.05 8.41 18.28
N SER A 12 -19.14 7.61 17.21
CA SER A 12 -18.02 6.75 16.78
C SER A 12 -16.77 7.51 16.31
N ILE A 13 -16.90 8.77 15.91
CA ILE A 13 -15.78 9.60 15.42
C ILE A 13 -15.02 10.27 16.57
N VAL A 14 -15.68 10.55 17.70
CA VAL A 14 -15.01 11.02 18.92
C VAL A 14 -14.13 9.90 19.48
N ASP A 15 -14.62 8.66 19.44
CA ASP A 15 -13.86 7.47 19.87
C ASP A 15 -12.63 7.17 18.99
N LEU A 16 -12.61 7.56 17.71
CA LEU A 16 -11.44 7.34 16.84
C LEU A 16 -10.22 8.20 17.24
N LYS A 17 -10.45 9.35 17.91
CA LYS A 17 -9.37 10.23 18.40
C LYS A 17 -8.85 9.82 19.78
N THR A 18 -9.58 8.98 20.52
CA THR A 18 -9.29 8.61 21.92
C THR A 18 -9.13 7.09 22.16
N SER A 19 -9.56 6.24 21.22
CA SER A 19 -9.44 4.79 21.33
C SER A 19 -8.04 4.33 20.94
N SER A 20 -7.25 3.88 21.92
CA SER A 20 -6.05 3.10 21.65
C SER A 20 -6.48 1.75 21.08
N MET A 21 -6.51 1.62 19.76
CA MET A 21 -6.78 0.34 19.11
C MET A 21 -5.65 -0.63 19.47
N LYS A 22 -5.98 -1.72 20.17
CA LYS A 22 -4.99 -2.74 20.54
C LYS A 22 -4.62 -3.53 19.29
N MET A 23 -3.44 -3.28 18.75
CA MET A 23 -2.91 -4.09 17.64
C MET A 23 -2.46 -5.45 18.15
N SER A 24 -3.03 -6.50 17.58
CA SER A 24 -2.77 -7.87 18.00
C SER A 24 -1.44 -8.37 17.44
N LYS A 25 -0.69 -9.09 18.27
CA LYS A 25 0.48 -9.86 17.85
C LYS A 25 0.02 -11.08 17.05
N MET A 26 0.77 -11.41 16.01
CA MET A 26 0.66 -12.71 15.37
C MET A 26 1.23 -13.80 16.31
N PRO A 27 0.53 -14.93 16.50
CA PRO A 27 1.12 -16.11 17.10
C PRO A 27 2.37 -16.57 16.34
N VAL A 28 3.33 -17.10 17.09
CA VAL A 28 4.59 -17.61 16.56
C VAL A 28 4.72 -19.09 16.90
N GLU A 29 4.93 -19.93 15.88
CA GLU A 29 5.24 -21.35 16.06
C GLU A 29 6.58 -21.63 15.38
N GLY A 30 7.59 -22.00 16.17
CA GLY A 30 8.98 -22.10 15.69
C GLY A 30 9.45 -20.76 15.12
N ASN A 31 9.77 -20.73 13.81
CA ASN A 31 10.19 -19.54 13.07
C ASN A 31 9.07 -18.98 12.16
N SER A 32 7.81 -19.34 12.42
CA SER A 32 6.66 -18.97 11.59
C SER A 32 5.68 -18.07 12.32
N TYR A 33 5.26 -16.98 11.66
CA TYR A 33 4.31 -15.98 12.15
C TYR A 33 2.97 -16.16 11.44
N PHE A 34 1.87 -16.23 12.21
CA PHE A 34 0.55 -16.54 11.67
C PHE A 34 -0.42 -15.38 11.79
N ASN A 35 -1.01 -14.99 10.67
CA ASN A 35 -2.05 -13.97 10.66
C ASN A 35 -3.36 -14.53 11.21
N VAL A 36 -3.89 -13.88 12.25
CA VAL A 36 -5.12 -14.25 12.96
C VAL A 36 -6.22 -13.19 12.91
N SER A 37 -5.85 -11.90 12.79
CA SER A 37 -6.81 -10.80 12.70
C SER A 37 -6.99 -10.36 11.24
N ARG A 38 -8.01 -10.93 10.59
CA ARG A 38 -8.23 -10.83 9.14
C ARG A 38 -9.43 -9.97 8.79
N ARG A 39 -9.41 -9.43 7.57
CA ARG A 39 -10.54 -8.76 6.92
C ARG A 39 -10.80 -9.39 5.57
N THR A 40 -12.06 -9.78 5.33
CA THR A 40 -12.52 -10.28 4.04
C THR A 40 -12.25 -9.25 2.93
N PHE A 41 -11.82 -9.72 1.76
CA PHE A 41 -11.68 -8.89 0.57
C PHE A 41 -13.06 -8.61 -0.03
N ILE A 42 -13.42 -7.34 -0.19
CA ILE A 42 -14.70 -6.92 -0.77
C ILE A 42 -14.41 -6.27 -2.13
N PRO A 43 -14.61 -6.99 -3.25
CA PRO A 43 -14.19 -6.50 -4.55
C PRO A 43 -15.02 -5.29 -5.00
N HIS A 44 -14.33 -4.23 -5.39
CA HIS A 44 -14.86 -3.10 -6.14
C HIS A 44 -14.16 -3.00 -7.50
N PRO A 45 -14.85 -2.66 -8.60
CA PRO A 45 -14.18 -2.46 -9.88
C PRO A 45 -13.19 -1.30 -9.78
N VAL A 46 -12.00 -1.48 -10.34
CA VAL A 46 -11.04 -0.37 -10.49
C VAL A 46 -11.59 0.67 -11.47
N PRO A 47 -11.19 1.95 -11.37
CA PRO A 47 -11.61 2.97 -12.32
C PRO A 47 -11.25 2.59 -13.77
N CYS A 48 -12.14 2.92 -14.72
CA CYS A 48 -11.90 2.68 -16.14
C CYS A 48 -10.62 3.41 -16.60
N GLY A 49 -9.81 2.77 -17.44
CA GLY A 49 -8.52 3.30 -17.91
C GLY A 49 -7.36 3.16 -16.90
N ALA A 50 -7.64 3.11 -15.60
CA ALA A 50 -6.60 3.08 -14.56
C ALA A 50 -5.59 1.92 -14.69
N PRO A 51 -5.99 0.68 -15.05
CA PRO A 51 -5.02 -0.39 -15.31
C PRO A 51 -4.06 -0.03 -16.46
N THR A 52 -4.56 0.54 -17.54
CA THR A 52 -3.75 0.93 -18.69
C THR A 52 -2.79 2.07 -18.32
N ASP A 53 -3.26 3.07 -17.59
CA ASP A 53 -2.43 4.20 -17.17
C ASP A 53 -1.33 3.77 -16.20
N ALA A 54 -1.67 2.93 -15.20
CA ALA A 54 -0.70 2.35 -14.28
C ALA A 54 0.33 1.46 -14.99
N MET A 55 -0.08 0.72 -16.03
CA MET A 55 0.81 -0.08 -16.86
C MET A 55 1.77 0.81 -17.67
N ASN A 56 1.27 1.89 -18.27
CA ASN A 56 2.08 2.84 -19.02
C ASN A 56 3.16 3.47 -18.13
N PHE A 57 2.77 3.90 -16.93
CA PHE A 57 3.69 4.43 -15.93
C PHE A 57 4.75 3.41 -15.51
N ALA A 58 4.33 2.21 -15.10
CA ALA A 58 5.26 1.17 -14.68
C ALA A 58 6.23 0.76 -15.79
N TYR A 59 5.76 0.73 -17.04
CA TYR A 59 6.60 0.44 -18.20
C TYR A 59 7.66 1.52 -18.40
N ALA A 60 7.26 2.79 -18.40
CA ALA A 60 8.18 3.91 -18.58
C ALA A 60 9.23 3.99 -17.46
N MET A 61 8.83 3.64 -16.23
CA MET A 61 9.73 3.58 -15.06
C MET A 61 10.76 2.45 -15.14
N CYS A 62 10.40 1.29 -15.70
CA CYS A 62 11.25 0.08 -15.65
C CYS A 62 12.00 -0.23 -16.95
N PHE A 63 11.45 0.17 -18.10
CA PHE A 63 11.98 -0.13 -19.44
C PHE A 63 12.16 1.11 -20.31
N GLY A 64 11.71 2.28 -19.82
CA GLY A 64 11.97 3.58 -20.44
C GLY A 64 13.19 4.27 -19.83
N ALA A 65 13.17 5.61 -19.79
CA ALA A 65 14.26 6.41 -19.22
C ALA A 65 14.22 6.55 -17.68
N GLY A 66 13.24 5.93 -17.00
CA GLY A 66 13.10 6.01 -15.55
C GLY A 66 14.20 5.27 -14.80
N HIS A 67 14.66 5.82 -13.68
CA HIS A 67 15.67 5.20 -12.81
C HIS A 67 14.98 4.54 -11.61
N HIS A 68 15.15 3.22 -11.46
CA HIS A 68 14.75 2.50 -10.25
C HIS A 68 15.97 2.15 -9.38
N ARG A 69 15.78 2.20 -8.06
CA ARG A 69 16.71 1.57 -7.13
C ARG A 69 16.70 0.05 -7.36
N ALA A 70 17.85 -0.53 -7.69
CA ALA A 70 18.01 -1.97 -7.94
C ALA A 70 17.82 -2.86 -6.68
N HIS A 71 17.86 -2.27 -5.47
CA HIS A 71 17.82 -2.97 -4.19
C HIS A 71 16.63 -2.53 -3.32
N ARG A 72 16.08 -3.47 -2.53
CA ARG A 72 15.31 -3.11 -1.31
C ARG A 72 16.31 -2.61 -0.27
N THR A 73 15.94 -1.66 0.59
CA THR A 73 16.82 -1.24 1.69
C THR A 73 17.00 -2.40 2.69
N GLY A 74 18.14 -3.10 2.61
CA GLY A 74 18.44 -4.26 3.46
C GLY A 74 18.01 -5.63 2.94
N GLY A 75 17.48 -5.72 1.71
CA GLY A 75 17.22 -7.01 1.04
C GLY A 75 18.48 -7.56 0.36
N LEU A 76 18.58 -8.89 0.26
CA LEU A 76 19.74 -9.57 -0.34
C LEU A 76 19.57 -9.84 -1.84
N MET A 77 18.34 -9.79 -2.36
CA MET A 77 18.04 -10.09 -3.77
C MET A 77 18.01 -8.85 -4.67
N MET A 78 18.69 -8.96 -5.82
CA MET A 78 18.62 -7.97 -6.91
C MET A 78 17.24 -8.11 -7.59
N ARG A 79 16.42 -7.04 -7.59
CA ARG A 79 15.10 -7.10 -8.25
C ARG A 79 15.29 -7.02 -9.76
N ARG A 80 14.69 -7.96 -10.49
CA ARG A 80 14.65 -7.91 -11.96
C ARG A 80 13.62 -6.89 -12.44
N ALA A 81 13.77 -6.40 -13.67
CA ALA A 81 12.89 -5.38 -14.26
C ALA A 81 11.41 -5.78 -14.20
N GLY A 82 11.08 -7.06 -14.45
CA GLY A 82 9.70 -7.56 -14.31
C GLY A 82 9.13 -7.51 -12.89
N GLU A 83 9.96 -7.71 -11.85
CA GLU A 83 9.54 -7.54 -10.45
C GLU A 83 9.33 -6.06 -10.11
N MET A 84 10.22 -5.17 -10.57
CA MET A 84 10.08 -3.73 -10.38
C MET A 84 8.81 -3.21 -11.05
N PHE A 85 8.55 -3.65 -12.29
CA PHE A 85 7.33 -3.32 -13.02
C PHE A 85 6.09 -3.77 -12.27
N SER A 86 6.06 -5.03 -11.81
CA SER A 86 4.89 -5.59 -11.11
C SER A 86 4.55 -4.77 -9.86
N ASN A 87 5.58 -4.37 -9.10
CA ASN A 87 5.42 -3.54 -7.91
C ASN A 87 4.98 -2.11 -8.25
N ALA A 88 5.60 -1.48 -9.25
CA ALA A 88 5.26 -0.12 -9.69
C ALA A 88 3.83 -0.04 -10.23
N PHE A 89 3.43 -1.02 -11.05
CA PHE A 89 2.07 -1.15 -11.58
C PHE A 89 1.05 -1.26 -10.45
N GLN A 90 1.26 -2.19 -9.51
CA GLN A 90 0.31 -2.42 -8.42
C GLN A 90 0.26 -1.22 -7.46
N GLY A 91 1.40 -0.58 -7.19
CA GLY A 91 1.48 0.65 -6.40
C GLY A 91 0.66 1.78 -7.01
N LYS A 92 0.92 2.12 -8.27
CA LYS A 92 0.22 3.20 -8.97
C LYS A 92 -1.28 2.93 -9.10
N LEU A 93 -1.67 1.68 -9.42
CA LEU A 93 -3.08 1.32 -9.48
C LEU A 93 -3.78 1.48 -8.12
N ALA A 94 -3.11 1.16 -7.01
CA ALA A 94 -3.64 1.34 -5.67
C ALA A 94 -3.85 2.84 -5.31
N GLU A 95 -2.92 3.72 -5.69
CA GLU A 95 -3.07 5.17 -5.53
C GLU A 95 -4.31 5.68 -6.26
N VAL A 96 -4.48 5.30 -7.53
CA VAL A 96 -5.65 5.69 -8.33
C VAL A 96 -6.96 5.18 -7.71
N CYS A 97 -6.96 3.95 -7.19
CA CYS A 97 -8.12 3.37 -6.52
C CYS A 97 -8.48 4.12 -5.22
N LEU A 98 -7.49 4.51 -4.41
CA LEU A 98 -7.72 5.29 -3.20
C LEU A 98 -8.19 6.71 -3.53
N HIS A 99 -7.56 7.38 -4.51
CA HIS A 99 -8.00 8.68 -5.01
C HIS A 99 -9.46 8.65 -5.46
N SER A 100 -9.85 7.65 -6.27
CA SER A 100 -11.24 7.49 -6.72
C SER A 100 -12.21 7.18 -5.57
N PHE A 101 -11.78 6.43 -4.56
CA PHE A 101 -12.58 6.16 -3.37
C PHE A 101 -12.88 7.42 -2.56
N LEU A 102 -11.86 8.27 -2.36
CA LEU A 102 -11.92 9.50 -1.57
C LEU A 102 -12.73 10.58 -2.30
N THR A 103 -12.45 10.83 -3.58
CA THR A 103 -13.14 11.88 -4.36
C THR A 103 -14.63 11.59 -4.55
N ARG A 104 -15.02 10.32 -4.74
CA ARG A 104 -16.43 9.91 -4.76
C ARG A 104 -17.16 10.15 -3.44
N ARG A 105 -16.43 10.39 -2.34
CA ARG A 105 -16.95 10.74 -1.02
C ARG A 105 -16.81 12.24 -0.70
N GLY A 106 -16.45 13.05 -1.69
CA GLY A 106 -16.31 14.50 -1.54
C GLY A 106 -15.05 14.94 -0.79
N VAL A 107 -14.05 14.07 -0.67
CA VAL A 107 -12.74 14.43 -0.10
C VAL A 107 -11.90 15.11 -1.18
N GLU A 108 -11.39 16.30 -0.89
CA GLU A 108 -10.39 16.96 -1.74
C GLU A 108 -9.06 16.20 -1.65
N CYS A 109 -8.54 15.76 -2.79
CA CYS A 109 -7.36 14.91 -2.86
C CYS A 109 -6.53 15.29 -4.08
N THR A 110 -5.20 15.24 -3.97
CA THR A 110 -4.29 15.38 -5.11
C THR A 110 -4.52 14.26 -6.11
N VAL A 111 -4.46 14.59 -7.40
CA VAL A 111 -4.49 13.59 -8.46
C VAL A 111 -3.21 12.75 -8.39
N PRO A 112 -3.26 11.41 -8.51
CA PRO A 112 -2.08 10.58 -8.59
C PRO A 112 -1.15 11.04 -9.72
N ASP A 113 0.13 11.20 -9.43
CA ASP A 113 1.11 11.62 -10.41
C ASP A 113 1.56 10.44 -11.30
N PHE A 114 1.63 10.66 -12.61
CA PHE A 114 2.13 9.69 -13.59
C PHE A 114 3.46 10.16 -14.21
N GLY A 115 4.06 11.23 -13.68
CA GLY A 115 5.36 11.73 -14.06
C GLY A 115 6.47 10.70 -13.84
N VAL A 116 7.36 10.60 -14.82
CA VAL A 116 8.58 9.78 -14.72
C VAL A 116 9.74 10.75 -14.56
N TYR A 117 10.30 10.79 -13.35
CA TYR A 117 11.38 11.72 -13.02
C TYR A 117 12.77 11.04 -13.07
N GLY A 118 13.80 11.80 -13.45
CA GLY A 118 15.19 11.34 -13.47
C GLY A 118 15.80 11.19 -12.08
N GLU A 119 17.04 10.71 -11.99
CA GLU A 119 17.76 10.57 -10.71
C GLU A 119 17.74 11.87 -9.91
N GLY A 120 17.32 11.77 -8.65
CA GLY A 120 17.33 12.89 -7.70
C GLY A 120 15.99 13.63 -7.53
N VAL A 121 14.98 13.39 -8.38
CA VAL A 121 13.63 13.94 -8.23
C VAL A 121 12.69 12.86 -7.73
N TRP A 122 12.18 13.06 -6.52
CA TRP A 122 11.30 12.10 -5.84
C TRP A 122 9.88 12.66 -5.79
N ASP A 123 8.90 11.84 -6.16
CA ASP A 123 7.49 12.20 -6.03
C ASP A 123 7.14 12.50 -4.56
N GLY A 124 6.34 13.54 -4.35
CA GLY A 124 6.11 14.23 -3.08
C GLY A 124 5.32 13.46 -2.02
N GLY A 125 5.23 12.14 -2.13
CA GLY A 125 4.34 11.27 -1.35
C GLY A 125 3.21 10.70 -2.21
N ASP A 126 2.57 9.63 -1.72
CA ASP A 126 1.63 8.85 -2.53
C ASP A 126 0.33 9.64 -2.82
N LEU A 127 -0.31 10.25 -1.81
CA LEU A 127 -1.47 11.14 -1.96
C LEU A 127 -1.52 12.19 -0.84
N LYS A 128 -2.03 13.38 -1.14
CA LYS A 128 -2.39 14.40 -0.14
C LYS A 128 -3.90 14.68 -0.20
N ALA A 129 -4.59 14.57 0.93
CA ALA A 129 -6.03 14.76 1.01
C ALA A 129 -6.39 15.71 2.16
N CYS A 130 -7.11 16.79 1.87
CA CYS A 130 -7.48 17.83 2.85
C CYS A 130 -6.30 18.27 3.74
N GLY A 131 -5.14 18.54 3.13
CA GLY A 131 -3.92 18.93 3.86
C GLY A 131 -3.16 17.80 4.56
N LYS A 132 -3.67 16.56 4.55
CA LYS A 132 -3.07 15.38 5.18
C LYS A 132 -2.27 14.54 4.21
N ASN A 133 -1.09 14.08 4.62
CA ASN A 133 -0.24 13.21 3.83
C ASN A 133 -0.64 11.75 4.05
N LEU A 134 -0.97 11.04 2.99
CA LEU A 134 -1.33 9.63 3.02
C LEU A 134 -0.20 8.81 2.41
N SER A 135 0.19 7.71 3.08
CA SER A 135 0.98 6.66 2.42
C SER A 135 0.09 5.52 1.96
N VAL A 136 0.19 5.16 0.70
CA VAL A 136 -0.56 4.08 0.06
C VAL A 136 0.34 2.86 -0.04
N LYS A 137 -0.06 1.78 0.62
CA LYS A 137 0.62 0.48 0.51
C LYS A 137 -0.28 -0.49 -0.22
N SER A 138 0.23 -1.02 -1.34
CA SER A 138 -0.50 -2.00 -2.15
C SER A 138 -0.13 -3.42 -1.74
N ALA A 139 -1.10 -4.34 -1.82
CA ALA A 139 -0.89 -5.76 -1.62
C ALA A 139 -1.80 -6.59 -2.54
N ALA A 140 -1.51 -7.90 -2.66
CA ALA A 140 -2.43 -8.83 -3.30
C ALA A 140 -3.74 -8.97 -2.48
N PHE A 141 -4.85 -9.27 -3.15
CA PHE A 141 -6.19 -9.40 -2.57
C PHE A 141 -6.30 -10.34 -1.36
N PHE A 142 -5.48 -11.39 -1.30
CA PHE A 142 -5.45 -12.34 -0.20
C PHE A 142 -4.62 -11.85 1.02
N SER A 143 -3.85 -10.78 0.87
CA SER A 143 -3.05 -10.23 1.97
C SER A 143 -3.94 -9.68 3.08
N ASN A 144 -3.49 -9.85 4.31
CA ASN A 144 -4.13 -9.32 5.51
C ASN A 144 -3.11 -8.63 6.42
N LEU A 145 -1.98 -8.18 5.86
CA LEU A 145 -0.94 -7.46 6.58
C LEU A 145 -0.59 -6.17 5.84
N LEU A 146 -0.56 -5.07 6.58
CA LEU A 146 0.25 -3.91 6.22
C LEU A 146 1.69 -4.25 6.62
N LEU A 147 2.56 -4.45 5.63
CA LEU A 147 3.98 -4.77 5.82
C LEU A 147 4.84 -3.59 5.39
N LEU A 148 5.75 -3.18 6.28
CA LEU A 148 6.66 -2.06 6.06
C LEU A 148 8.08 -2.50 6.39
N GLU A 149 9.04 -2.26 5.51
CA GLU A 149 10.45 -2.65 5.73
C GLU A 149 11.00 -1.82 6.89
N SER A 150 11.44 -2.47 7.96
CA SER A 150 11.76 -1.77 9.22
C SER A 150 12.91 -0.77 9.08
N ARG A 151 13.88 -1.07 8.21
CA ARG A 151 15.04 -0.20 7.93
C ARG A 151 14.69 1.08 7.18
N ASP A 152 13.48 1.18 6.64
CA ASP A 152 13.01 2.38 5.96
C ASP A 152 12.35 3.38 6.93
N TYR A 153 12.20 3.06 8.22
CA TYR A 153 11.50 3.91 9.18
C TYR A 153 12.33 4.16 10.44
N ASP A 154 12.21 5.36 11.01
CA ASP A 154 12.75 5.65 12.34
C ASP A 154 11.75 5.29 13.47
N ALA A 155 12.18 5.48 14.71
CA ALA A 155 11.37 5.21 15.90
C ALA A 155 10.12 6.11 16.04
N PHE A 156 10.02 7.18 15.24
CA PHE A 156 8.87 8.08 15.18
C PHE A 156 7.97 7.81 13.97
N GLY A 157 8.27 6.76 13.20
CA GLY A 157 7.50 6.37 12.03
C GLY A 157 7.76 7.23 10.80
N ASN A 158 8.82 8.05 10.80
CA ASN A 158 9.22 8.79 9.62
C ASN A 158 9.85 7.85 8.59
N TYR A 159 9.47 8.01 7.33
CA TYR A 159 10.05 7.28 6.21
C TYR A 159 11.43 7.87 5.87
N LEU A 160 12.48 7.19 6.31
CA LEU A 160 13.87 7.61 6.16
C LEU A 160 14.27 7.97 4.73
N PRO A 161 13.80 7.27 3.67
CA PRO A 161 14.15 7.64 2.30
C PRO A 161 13.66 9.01 1.85
N ASN A 162 12.73 9.65 2.56
CA ASN A 162 12.22 10.99 2.26
C ASN A 162 12.89 12.09 3.09
N VAL A 163 13.62 11.72 4.15
CA VAL A 163 14.26 12.69 5.05
C VAL A 163 15.27 13.54 4.28
N GLY A 164 15.18 14.87 4.44
CA GLY A 164 16.10 15.84 3.81
C GLY A 164 15.85 16.11 2.32
N LYS A 165 14.78 15.56 1.73
CA LYS A 165 14.51 15.69 0.28
C LYS A 165 13.43 16.72 -0.10
N GLY A 166 12.98 17.54 0.84
CA GLY A 166 11.92 18.52 0.61
C GLY A 166 10.52 17.90 0.37
N ILE A 167 10.38 16.59 0.58
CA ILE A 167 9.11 15.86 0.50
C ILE A 167 8.75 15.30 1.88
N PRO A 168 7.45 15.01 2.15
CA PRO A 168 7.01 14.52 3.44
C PRO A 168 7.67 13.17 3.80
N ALA A 169 8.39 13.14 4.92
CA ALA A 169 8.84 11.89 5.55
C ALA A 169 7.79 11.34 6.53
N THR A 170 6.95 12.21 7.07
CA THR A 170 5.86 11.86 7.99
C THR A 170 4.54 11.79 7.22
N PHE A 171 3.79 10.71 7.45
CA PHE A 171 2.45 10.52 6.90
C PHE A 171 1.43 10.54 8.04
N ASP A 172 0.31 11.24 7.85
CA ASP A 172 -0.78 11.26 8.83
C ASP A 172 -1.46 9.88 8.92
N TYR A 173 -1.61 9.20 7.77
CA TYR A 173 -2.23 7.89 7.67
C TYR A 173 -1.50 6.95 6.70
N CYS A 174 -1.39 5.68 7.09
CA CYS A 174 -0.97 4.59 6.21
C CYS A 174 -2.21 3.77 5.80
N VAL A 175 -2.45 3.65 4.51
CA VAL A 175 -3.64 3.00 3.93
C VAL A 175 -3.22 1.73 3.19
N LEU A 176 -3.85 0.61 3.52
CA LEU A 176 -3.64 -0.67 2.85
C LEU A 176 -4.72 -0.87 1.78
N VAL A 177 -4.30 -0.92 0.51
CA VAL A 177 -5.15 -1.18 -0.64
C VAL A 177 -4.78 -2.55 -1.20
N ARG A 178 -5.76 -3.42 -1.43
CA ARG A 178 -5.52 -4.74 -2.02
C ARG A 178 -6.06 -4.81 -3.44
N ILE A 179 -5.30 -5.44 -4.33
CA ILE A 179 -5.62 -5.54 -5.75
C ILE A 179 -5.82 -7.02 -6.13
N SER A 180 -6.84 -7.27 -6.94
CA SER A 180 -7.09 -8.55 -7.61
C SER A 180 -7.16 -8.34 -9.13
N PRO A 181 -6.57 -9.23 -9.94
CA PRO A 181 -5.72 -10.35 -9.54
C PRO A 181 -4.39 -9.92 -8.89
N ASP A 182 -3.68 -10.87 -8.27
CA ASP A 182 -2.30 -10.63 -7.79
C ASP A 182 -1.38 -10.31 -8.98
N ALA A 183 -0.92 -9.07 -9.07
CA ALA A 183 -0.08 -8.61 -10.17
C ALA A 183 1.20 -9.43 -10.28
N LYS A 184 1.86 -9.72 -9.16
CA LYS A 184 3.11 -10.50 -9.13
C LYS A 184 2.89 -11.91 -9.67
N GLY A 185 1.84 -12.59 -9.24
CA GLY A 185 1.44 -13.91 -9.73
C GLY A 185 1.01 -13.90 -11.20
N LEU A 186 0.26 -12.88 -11.64
CA LEU A 186 -0.16 -12.71 -13.03
C LEU A 186 1.06 -12.59 -13.97
N PHE A 187 1.95 -11.65 -13.70
CA PHE A 187 3.12 -11.41 -14.54
C PHE A 187 4.14 -12.56 -14.49
N ARG A 188 4.26 -13.26 -13.35
CA ARG A 188 5.09 -14.46 -13.23
C ARG A 188 4.60 -15.62 -14.09
N ARG A 189 3.30 -15.91 -14.08
CA ARG A 189 2.73 -17.00 -14.89
C ARG A 189 2.83 -16.73 -16.40
N ASN A 190 2.94 -15.47 -16.80
CA ASN A 190 3.18 -15.06 -18.19
C ASN A 190 4.68 -14.94 -18.54
N GLY A 191 5.58 -15.53 -17.74
CA GLY A 191 7.02 -15.62 -18.04
C GLY A 191 7.84 -14.34 -17.84
N PHE A 192 7.20 -13.24 -17.44
CA PHE A 192 7.81 -11.91 -17.46
C PHE A 192 8.62 -11.56 -16.20
N PHE A 193 8.34 -12.22 -15.07
CA PHE A 193 8.97 -11.88 -13.78
C PHE A 193 10.51 -12.00 -13.78
N ALA A 194 11.08 -12.75 -14.73
CA ALA A 194 12.50 -13.01 -14.87
C ALA A 194 13.16 -12.31 -16.08
N SER A 195 12.39 -11.62 -16.95
CA SER A 195 12.88 -11.00 -18.19
C SER A 195 13.35 -9.55 -17.97
N ASN A 196 14.33 -9.13 -18.76
CA ASN A 196 14.80 -7.74 -18.85
C ASN A 196 14.30 -7.01 -20.09
N ASP A 197 13.62 -7.71 -21.00
CA ASP A 197 13.04 -7.16 -22.22
C ASP A 197 11.60 -7.67 -22.38
N VAL A 198 10.67 -6.77 -22.67
CA VAL A 198 9.26 -7.06 -22.92
C VAL A 198 8.65 -5.97 -23.77
N SER A 199 7.81 -6.34 -24.74
CA SER A 199 7.07 -5.34 -25.49
C SER A 199 5.90 -4.78 -24.68
N LYS A 200 5.68 -3.48 -24.83
CA LYS A 200 4.55 -2.78 -24.21
C LYS A 200 3.21 -3.37 -24.65
N ASP A 201 3.06 -3.75 -25.91
CA ASP A 201 1.84 -4.35 -26.46
C ASP A 201 1.51 -5.71 -25.83
N PHE A 202 2.54 -6.51 -25.53
CA PHE A 202 2.34 -7.78 -24.82
C PHE A 202 1.79 -7.55 -23.41
N LEU A 203 2.36 -6.59 -22.67
CA LEU A 203 1.86 -6.23 -21.34
C LEU A 203 0.44 -5.66 -21.40
N ALA A 204 0.15 -4.80 -22.38
CA ALA A 204 -1.19 -4.28 -22.60
C ALA A 204 -2.18 -5.42 -22.87
N GLY A 205 -1.77 -6.42 -23.66
CA GLY A 205 -2.55 -7.63 -23.93
C GLY A 205 -2.82 -8.49 -22.69
N ILE A 206 -1.92 -8.51 -21.70
CA ILE A 206 -2.17 -9.17 -20.40
C ILE A 206 -3.15 -8.34 -19.57
N VAL A 207 -2.83 -7.06 -19.36
CA VAL A 207 -3.59 -6.17 -18.46
C VAL A 207 -5.05 -6.03 -18.90
N SER A 208 -5.31 -5.93 -20.21
CA SER A 208 -6.65 -5.76 -20.80
C SER A 208 -7.56 -6.99 -20.71
N ARG A 209 -7.00 -8.20 -20.52
CA ARG A 209 -7.80 -9.43 -20.40
C ARG A 209 -8.33 -9.66 -19.00
N GLU A 210 -7.78 -8.97 -18.01
CA GLU A 210 -8.11 -9.16 -16.60
C GLU A 210 -9.22 -8.23 -16.15
N GLN A 211 -10.11 -8.75 -15.29
CA GLN A 211 -11.09 -7.95 -14.58
C GLN A 211 -10.48 -7.49 -13.25
N TRP A 212 -9.86 -6.32 -13.29
CA TRP A 212 -9.22 -5.72 -12.12
C TRP A 212 -10.25 -5.24 -11.10
N THR A 213 -10.07 -5.68 -9.86
CA THR A 213 -10.85 -5.23 -8.71
C THR A 213 -9.92 -4.85 -7.56
N TYR A 214 -10.42 -4.03 -6.65
CA TYR A 214 -9.68 -3.60 -5.49
C TYR A 214 -10.57 -3.57 -4.25
N ASP A 215 -9.92 -3.50 -3.09
CA ASP A 215 -10.54 -3.04 -1.87
C ASP A 215 -9.56 -2.21 -1.03
N ILE A 216 -10.07 -1.51 -0.03
CA ILE A 216 -9.25 -0.81 0.95
C ILE A 216 -9.39 -1.58 2.25
N ALA A 217 -8.39 -2.40 2.54
CA ALA A 217 -8.36 -3.24 3.74
C ALA A 217 -8.44 -2.40 5.01
N GLY A 218 -7.94 -1.16 5.01
CA GLY A 218 -8.12 -0.23 6.10
C GLY A 218 -7.01 0.82 6.15
N PHE A 219 -6.99 1.58 7.23
CA PHE A 219 -5.92 2.54 7.50
C PHE A 219 -5.51 2.52 8.98
N VAL A 220 -4.35 3.09 9.26
CA VAL A 220 -3.88 3.44 10.62
C VAL A 220 -3.31 4.85 10.61
N SER A 221 -3.38 5.55 11.74
CA SER A 221 -2.68 6.82 11.92
C SER A 221 -1.17 6.61 12.15
N CYS A 222 -0.38 7.69 12.02
CA CYS A 222 1.03 7.68 12.39
C CYS A 222 1.25 7.20 13.84
N GLU A 223 0.46 7.70 14.79
CA GLU A 223 0.55 7.33 16.20
C GLU A 223 0.30 5.83 16.43
N GLN A 224 -0.68 5.28 15.71
CA GLN A 224 -0.98 3.86 15.73
C GLN A 224 0.18 3.06 15.13
N PHE A 225 0.71 3.48 13.98
CA PHE A 225 1.87 2.85 13.38
C PHE A 225 3.07 2.82 14.35
N VAL A 226 3.41 3.96 14.96
CA VAL A 226 4.46 4.07 15.98
C VAL A 226 4.19 3.18 17.19
N SER A 227 2.93 3.06 17.61
CA SER A 227 2.56 2.15 18.70
C SER A 227 2.83 0.68 18.34
N ALA A 228 2.60 0.28 17.09
CA ALA A 228 2.96 -1.05 16.59
C ALA A 228 4.48 -1.28 16.63
N LEU A 229 5.27 -0.27 16.26
CA LEU A 229 6.74 -0.31 16.30
C LEU A 229 7.23 -0.53 17.73
N ARG A 230 6.73 0.27 18.68
CA ARG A 230 7.08 0.19 20.11
C ARG A 230 6.64 -1.10 20.76
N ALA A 231 5.51 -1.67 20.32
CA ALA A 231 5.07 -2.98 20.76
C ALA A 231 5.98 -4.11 20.23
N GLY A 232 6.86 -3.84 19.26
CA GLY A 232 7.77 -4.80 18.64
C GLY A 232 7.08 -5.67 17.59
N ASN A 233 6.07 -5.16 16.89
CA ASN A 233 5.38 -5.90 15.83
C ASN A 233 6.28 -6.05 14.61
N VAL A 234 7.23 -6.98 14.69
CA VAL A 234 8.24 -7.25 13.67
C VAL A 234 8.18 -8.72 13.27
N ILE A 235 8.28 -8.99 11.97
CA ILE A 235 8.61 -10.29 11.42
C ILE A 235 10.10 -10.23 11.01
N PRO A 236 10.98 -11.01 11.64
CA PRO A 236 12.41 -11.00 11.30
C PRO A 236 12.69 -11.52 9.89
N GLN A 237 13.77 -11.02 9.28
CA GLN A 237 14.33 -11.56 8.05
C GLN A 237 14.58 -13.07 8.19
N GLY A 238 14.24 -13.83 7.15
CA GLY A 238 14.38 -15.28 7.14
C GLY A 238 13.29 -16.06 7.89
N ALA A 239 12.42 -15.40 8.66
CA ALA A 239 11.22 -16.02 9.24
C ALA A 239 10.20 -16.38 8.16
N LEU A 240 9.25 -17.27 8.50
CA LEU A 240 8.16 -17.66 7.62
C LEU A 240 6.88 -16.89 7.98
N LEU A 241 6.21 -16.34 6.97
CA LEU A 241 4.85 -15.83 7.07
C LEU A 241 3.87 -16.93 6.68
N ASN A 242 2.93 -17.22 7.58
CA ASN A 242 1.92 -18.28 7.48
C ASN A 242 2.52 -19.64 7.08
N GLY A 243 3.72 -19.95 7.60
CA GLY A 243 4.44 -21.21 7.37
C GLY A 243 4.96 -21.41 5.95
N ARG A 244 4.83 -20.42 5.05
CA ARG A 244 5.10 -20.61 3.61
C ARG A 244 6.04 -19.57 3.03
N MET A 245 5.81 -18.29 3.31
CA MET A 245 6.55 -17.21 2.66
C MET A 245 7.73 -16.79 3.52
N ARG A 246 8.96 -17.06 3.06
CA ARG A 246 10.16 -16.58 3.73
C ARG A 246 10.31 -15.07 3.57
N MET A 247 10.52 -14.36 4.67
CA MET A 247 10.72 -12.90 4.68
C MET A 247 12.12 -12.54 4.17
N ASP A 248 12.18 -11.60 3.24
CA ASP A 248 13.44 -11.09 2.64
C ASP A 248 14.09 -9.97 3.47
N ALA A 249 13.32 -9.31 4.33
CA ALA A 249 13.77 -8.25 5.22
C ALA A 249 13.00 -8.30 6.55
N ASP A 250 13.52 -7.61 7.56
CA ASP A 250 12.78 -7.33 8.78
C ASP A 250 11.59 -6.42 8.44
N ASN A 251 10.37 -6.87 8.69
CA ASN A 251 9.17 -6.10 8.39
C ASN A 251 8.36 -5.78 9.65
N TYR A 252 8.02 -4.51 9.83
CA TYR A 252 6.92 -4.14 10.71
C TYR A 252 5.61 -4.64 10.13
N TYR A 253 4.70 -5.07 11.00
CA TYR A 253 3.39 -5.56 10.59
C TYR A 253 2.23 -4.97 11.40
N ILE A 254 1.12 -4.76 10.70
CA ILE A 254 -0.20 -4.52 11.29
C ILE A 254 -1.20 -5.43 10.58
N GLN A 255 -2.04 -6.12 11.36
CA GLN A 255 -3.04 -7.05 10.81
C GLN A 255 -4.27 -6.28 10.31
N ALA A 256 -4.79 -6.61 9.14
CA ALA A 256 -5.89 -5.89 8.49
C ALA A 256 -7.19 -5.89 9.30
N GLY A 257 -7.42 -6.92 10.13
CA GLY A 257 -8.55 -6.95 11.07
C GLY A 257 -8.45 -5.88 12.16
N ASP A 258 -7.23 -5.43 12.49
CA ASP A 258 -6.95 -4.42 13.52
C ASP A 258 -6.86 -2.98 12.95
N MET A 259 -7.13 -2.79 11.65
CA MET A 259 -7.10 -1.47 11.00
C MET A 259 -8.47 -0.78 11.04
N HIS A 260 -8.51 0.55 10.97
CA HIS A 260 -9.75 1.30 10.82
C HIS A 260 -10.40 1.07 9.46
N ARG A 261 -11.69 1.36 9.33
CA ARG A 261 -12.41 1.14 8.06
C ARG A 261 -12.14 2.30 7.10
N ALA A 262 -12.04 2.01 5.80
CA ALA A 262 -11.79 3.03 4.79
C ALA A 262 -12.84 4.17 4.79
N ASP A 263 -14.11 3.88 5.09
CA ASP A 263 -15.17 4.89 5.19
C ASP A 263 -14.93 5.89 6.33
N GLU A 264 -14.30 5.45 7.42
CA GLU A 264 -13.94 6.32 8.55
C GLU A 264 -12.84 7.31 8.14
N LEU A 265 -11.89 6.91 7.28
CA LEU A 265 -10.87 7.80 6.74
C LEU A 265 -11.50 8.97 5.97
N ALA A 266 -12.42 8.67 5.04
CA ALA A 266 -13.10 9.70 4.28
C ALA A 266 -13.89 10.67 5.19
N CYS A 267 -14.48 10.17 6.27
CA CYS A 267 -15.18 11.00 7.25
C CYS A 267 -14.23 11.87 8.09
N LEU A 268 -13.03 11.37 8.42
CA LEU A 268 -12.01 12.13 9.14
C LEU A 268 -11.40 13.25 8.29
N LEU A 269 -11.27 13.02 6.98
CA LEU A 269 -10.72 13.98 6.03
C LEU A 269 -11.71 15.08 5.65
N THR A 270 -13.02 14.82 5.65
CA THR A 270 -14.06 15.81 5.27
C THR A 270 -14.55 16.71 6.40
N LYS A 271 -14.27 16.38 7.66
CA LYS A 271 -14.76 17.12 8.84
C LYS A 271 -13.76 18.13 9.40
N GLN A 272 -12.82 18.60 8.59
CA GLN A 272 -11.83 19.62 8.97
C GLN A 272 -12.24 20.97 8.44
#